data_AF-B7PFP7-F1
#
_entry.id   AF-B7PFP7-F1
#
_cell.length_a   1.000
_cell.length_b   1.000
_cell.length_c   1.000
_cell.angle_alpha   90.00
_cell.angle_beta   90.00
_cell.angle_gamma   90.00
#
_symmetry.space_group_name_H-M   'P 1'
#
loop_
_entity.id
_entity.type
_entity.pdbx_description
1 polymer ?
#
loop_
_entity_poly.entity_id
_entity_poly.type
_entity_poly.pdbx_seq_one_letter_code
_entity_poly.pdbx_strand_id
1 'polypeptide(L)' 'MCFFRSPFEAAHERGDSVALAVLSGHVDIPEDSPYSGGVHALIRTMLEVDCLQRPFIESVLEQVASLTASAQHRV' A
#
# COMPACT_ATOMS: atom_id res chain seq x y z
N MET A 1 7.30 -8.61 1.42
CA MET A 1 7.07 -7.15 1.32
C MET A 1 7.39 -6.71 -0.09
N CYS A 2 6.55 -5.87 -0.70
CA CYS A 2 6.73 -5.42 -2.09
C CYS A 2 8.04 -4.62 -2.29
N PHE A 3 8.38 -3.75 -1.35
CA PHE A 3 9.52 -2.82 -1.51
C PHE A 3 10.69 -3.14 -0.58
N PHE A 4 10.70 -4.35 0.01
CA PHE A 4 11.72 -4.81 0.97
C PHE A 4 11.98 -3.89 2.17
N ARG A 5 11.14 -2.86 2.37
CA ARG A 5 11.21 -1.86 3.41
C ARG A 5 9.81 -1.48 3.87
N SER A 6 9.64 -1.22 5.15
CA SER A 6 8.40 -0.64 5.67
C SER A 6 8.31 0.86 5.33
N PRO A 7 7.12 1.40 5.02
CA PRO A 7 6.95 2.82 4.70
C PRO A 7 7.36 3.78 5.83
N PHE A 8 7.43 3.30 7.08
CA PHE A 8 7.79 4.11 8.25
C PHE A 8 9.18 3.82 8.82
N GLU A 9 9.95 2.94 8.16
CA GLU A 9 11.26 2.49 8.64
C GLU A 9 12.29 3.62 8.64
N ALA A 10 12.24 4.51 7.64
CA ALA A 10 13.11 5.69 7.60
C ALA A 10 12.86 6.66 8.77
N ALA A 11 11.60 6.87 9.16
CA ALA A 11 11.26 7.68 10.33
C ALA A 11 11.79 7.03 11.61
N HIS A 12 11.66 5.71 11.72
CA HIS A 12 12.19 4.95 12.86
C HIS A 12 13.73 5.04 12.97
N GLU A 13 14.46 4.83 11.87
CA GLU A 13 15.93 4.88 11.83
C GLU A 13 16.50 6.27 12.17
N ARG A 14 15.82 7.33 11.74
CA ARG A 14 16.23 8.72 12.05
C ARG A 14 15.88 9.14 13.49
N GLY A 15 15.10 8.34 14.21
CA GLY A 15 14.59 8.68 15.54
C GLY A 15 13.41 9.68 15.51
N ASP A 16 12.76 9.84 14.35
CA ASP A 16 11.55 10.64 14.21
C ASP A 16 10.34 9.92 14.86
N SER A 17 9.27 10.66 15.12
CA SER A 17 8.03 10.07 15.64
C SER A 17 7.29 9.27 14.56
N VAL A 18 7.34 7.95 14.67
CA VAL A 18 6.58 7.02 13.81
C VAL A 18 5.07 7.30 13.88
N ALA A 19 4.55 7.67 15.06
CA ALA A 19 3.14 8.00 15.22
C ALA A 19 2.73 9.21 14.36
N LEU A 20 3.57 10.26 14.32
CA LEU A 20 3.33 11.42 13.46
C LEU A 20 3.49 11.07 11.98
N ALA A 21 4.46 10.23 11.63
CA ALA A 21 4.62 9.75 10.26
C ALA A 21 3.39 8.97 9.77
N VAL A 22 2.83 8.09 10.60
CA VAL A 22 1.59 7.36 10.30
C VAL A 22 0.41 8.32 10.14
N LEU A 23 0.24 9.26 11.06
CA LEU A 23 -0.85 10.24 11.02
C LEU A 23 -0.77 11.22 9.84
N SER A 24 0.42 11.43 9.28
CA SER A 24 0.59 12.28 8.09
C SER A 24 -0.09 11.70 6.85
N GLY A 25 -0.35 10.38 6.82
CA GLY A 25 -0.88 9.67 5.66
C GLY A 25 0.05 9.66 4.45
N HIS A 26 1.26 10.22 4.57
CA HIS A 26 2.21 10.29 3.49
C HIS A 26 3.00 8.98 3.39
N VAL A 27 2.75 8.23 2.32
CA VAL A 27 3.43 6.97 2.01
C VAL A 27 4.08 7.10 0.64
N ASP A 28 5.41 7.13 0.61
CA ASP A 28 6.17 7.10 -0.63
C ASP A 28 6.18 5.68 -1.21
N ILE A 29 5.46 5.51 -2.31
CA ILE A 29 5.48 4.29 -3.12
C ILE A 29 6.29 4.60 -4.39
N PRO A 30 7.41 3.90 -4.64
CA PRO A 30 8.20 4.11 -5.84
C PRO A 30 7.38 3.84 -7.11
N GLU A 31 7.34 4.81 -8.03
CA GLU A 31 6.68 4.64 -9.34
C GLU A 31 7.44 3.65 -10.22
N ASP A 32 8.78 3.70 -10.16
CA ASP A 32 9.69 2.75 -10.82
C ASP A 32 9.81 1.45 -10.04
N SER A 33 8.74 0.66 -10.02
CA SER A 33 8.70 -0.64 -9.36
C SER A 33 8.19 -1.74 -10.31
N PRO A 34 8.49 -3.01 -10.03
CA PRO A 34 7.97 -4.12 -10.84
C PRO A 34 6.46 -4.36 -10.64
N TYR A 35 5.81 -3.65 -9.73
CA TYR A 35 4.38 -3.81 -9.43
C TYR A 35 3.52 -2.89 -10.29
N SER A 36 2.35 -3.39 -10.68
CA SER A 36 1.40 -2.60 -11.46
C SER A 36 0.78 -1.47 -10.64
N GLY A 37 0.31 -0.43 -11.32
CA GLY A 37 -0.41 0.67 -10.68
C GLY A 37 -1.65 0.21 -9.88
N GLY A 38 -2.27 -0.92 -10.25
CA GLY A 38 -3.35 -1.53 -9.48
C GLY A 38 -2.90 -2.03 -8.11
N VAL A 39 -1.71 -2.63 -8.02
CA VAL A 39 -1.12 -3.05 -6.74
C VAL A 39 -0.72 -1.83 -5.91
N HIS A 40 -0.16 -0.79 -6.53
CA HIS A 40 0.13 0.47 -5.84
C HIS A 40 -1.13 1.12 -5.26
N ALA A 41 -2.21 1.17 -6.03
CA ALA A 41 -3.50 1.70 -5.59
C ALA A 41 -4.06 0.89 -4.41
N LEU A 42 -4.00 -0.44 -4.49
CA LEU A 42 -4.43 -1.32 -3.40
C LEU A 42 -3.63 -1.09 -2.11
N ILE A 43 -2.31 -0.89 -2.20
CA ILE A 43 -1.49 -0.57 -1.03
C ILE A 43 -1.91 0.77 -0.42
N ARG A 44 -2.20 1.79 -1.24
CA ARG A 44 -2.66 3.11 -0.75
C ARG A 44 -4.01 3.01 -0.02
N THR A 45 -4.97 2.28 -0.58
CA THR A 45 -6.30 2.14 0.06
C THR A 45 -6.23 1.41 1.39
N MET A 46 -5.37 0.40 1.52
CA MET A 46 -5.15 -0.30 2.79
C MET A 46 -4.43 0.56 3.85
N LEU A 47 -3.63 1.54 3.43
CA LEU A 47 -2.90 2.46 4.31
C LEU A 47 -3.66 3.76 4.58
N GLU A 48 -4.93 3.86 4.18
CA GLU A 48 -5.79 5.01 4.47
C GLU A 48 -5.87 5.27 5.98
N VAL A 49 -5.67 6.54 6.39
CA VAL A 49 -5.60 6.93 7.80
C VAL A 49 -7.00 6.95 8.42
N ASP A 50 -7.99 7.41 7.67
CA ASP A 50 -9.38 7.40 8.10
C ASP A 50 -9.93 5.96 8.10
N CYS A 51 -10.28 5.48 9.29
CA CYS A 51 -10.88 4.16 9.49
C CYS A 51 -12.19 3.95 8.70
N LEU A 52 -12.94 5.02 8.41
CA LEU A 52 -14.19 4.95 7.67
C LEU A 52 -13.99 4.86 6.15
N GLN A 53 -12.85 5.36 5.65
CA GLN A 53 -12.49 5.27 4.23
C GLN A 53 -11.68 4.01 3.91
N ARG A 54 -11.09 3.39 4.93
CA ARG A 54 -10.33 2.15 4.77
C ARG A 54 -11.26 0.99 4.37
N PRO A 55 -10.93 0.21 3.32
CA PRO A 55 -11.76 -0.88 2.86
C PRO A 55 -11.82 -2.03 3.87
N PHE A 56 -12.94 -2.76 3.85
CA PHE A 56 -13.08 -4.04 4.55
C PHE A 56 -12.29 -5.15 3.85
N ILE A 57 -12.03 -6.23 4.59
CA ILE A 57 -11.23 -7.34 4.09
C ILE A 57 -11.86 -8.00 2.86
N GLU A 58 -13.19 -8.06 2.79
CA GLU A 58 -13.94 -8.61 1.66
C GLU A 58 -13.66 -7.82 0.37
N SER A 59 -13.69 -6.48 0.44
CA SER A 59 -13.37 -5.61 -0.71
C SER A 59 -11.91 -5.75 -1.16
N VAL A 60 -10.99 -5.96 -0.22
CA VAL A 60 -9.57 -6.21 -0.55
C VAL A 60 -9.42 -7.54 -1.31
N LEU A 61 -10.11 -8.60 -0.86
CA LEU A 61 -10.08 -9.91 -1.52
C LEU A 61 -10.62 -9.83 -2.95
N GLU A 62 -11.74 -9.12 -3.16
CA GLU A 62 -12.31 -8.89 -4.49
C GLU A 62 -11.35 -8.14 -5.43
N GLN A 63 -10.70 -7.08 -4.93
CA GLN A 63 -9.71 -6.32 -5.71
C GLN A 63 -8.50 -7.18 -6.08
N VAL A 64 -7.99 -7.99 -5.15
CA VAL A 64 -6.87 -8.90 -5.41
C VAL A 64 -7.25 -9.97 -6.44
N ALA A 65 -8.44 -10.55 -6.35
CA ALA A 65 -8.93 -11.53 -7.32
C ALA A 65 -9.03 -10.93 -8.74
N SER A 66 -9.56 -9.70 -8.85
CA SER A 66 -9.65 -8.97 -10.11
C SER A 66 -8.28 -8.67 -10.73
N LEU A 67 -7.33 -8.21 -9.91
CA LEU A 67 -5.95 -7.93 -10.36
C LEU A 67 -5.23 -9.20 -10.82
N THR A 68 -5.43 -10.32 -10.12
CA THR A 68 -4.81 -11.61 -10.45
C THR A 68 -5.36 -12.17 -11.75
N ALA A 69 -6.67 -12.11 -11.97
CA ALA A 69 -7.30 -12.52 -13.22
C ALA A 69 -6.76 -11.69 -14.41
N SER A 70 -6.60 -10.38 -14.22
CA SER A 70 -6.03 -9.47 -15.23
C SER A 70 -4.55 -9.77 -15.54
N ALA A 71 -3.79 -10.21 -14.55
CA ALA A 71 -2.39 -10.61 -14.72
C ALA A 71 -2.27 -11.95 -15.48
N GLN A 72 -3.14 -12.92 -15.19
CA GLN A 72 -3.15 -14.22 -15.86
C GLN A 72 -3.55 -14.15 -17.33
N HIS A 73 -4.43 -13.22 -17.70
CA HIS A 73 -4.85 -13.04 -19.11
C HIS A 73 -3.77 -12.41 -20.01
N ARG A 74 -2.69 -11.86 -19.43
CA ARG A 74 -1.56 -11.25 -20.16
C ARG A 74 -0.41 -12.22 -20.46
N VAL A 75 -0.54 -13.50 -20.08
CA VAL A 75 0.44 -14.57 -20.33
C VAL A 75 -0.08 -15.50 -21.42
#